data_AF-A0A917GR88-F1
#
_entry.id   AF-A0A917GR88-F1
#
_cell.length_a   1.000
_cell.length_b   1.000
_cell.length_c   1.000
_cell.angle_alpha   90.00
_cell.angle_beta   90.00
_cell.angle_gamma   90.00
#
_symmetry.space_group_name_H-M   'P 1'
#
loop_
_entity.id
_entity.type
_entity.pdbx_description
1 polymer ?
#
loop_
_entity_poly.entity_id
_entity_poly.type
_entity_poly.pdbx_seq_one_letter_code
_entity_poly.pdbx_strand_id
1 'polypeptide(L)'
;MSTTAALDPLRSVLEAGREGTATLSVRNDSDIVEEYSFQVVGDPAEWARVDPPGVTVYPGQSATAVVAFKPPRSSAVPAGENPYGIHILPAKRAENATVPEGVIEVLPFHDTVAELAPQTARGTGAEQYRVSVTNRGNAPVAVALVGKSASDELGLTLGESRRTVEPGTTWTSELRAEPAERLWRGAPTAYPFTVMVRPEEGPEVALAGTQYQEPVLPAWLPKALLALALLAVLTTAYLLWPRPQDPVQIPPLAGQEVSAAEAELRGAELVPRRVDVSDDEVAKDHVVGTEPAAGTTVEKGSTVALRVSTGPGPTPSAPSTSTQPTDGATSAATTPPADAVVPDGLVGRPEADVRQALESAGLVVGSTRSENSSSVPQDHVTATEPAGGSAVESGSEVQLIVSTGQVTVPQLEGLSLDQAIAALEADEVRLSHEVEPTTQAGVEPGQVVDQSVDAGQSAPQGSTITLTVAEAPIPGLPDEIPLSAPPDDVPVEWPAEQATGPFEVTSMVPVVTPGDEGTLTVELVDPTGGPSEVLIDEAQLTDLFPVADLVSEDSGATPGAEATGEAGFIPIRPVRMEVGEKLRITLTCDSPAAGTVCSESLVIDGEFE
;
A
#
# COMPACT_ATOMS: atom_id res chain seq x y z
N MET A 1 -77.27 -0.88 -14.54
CA MET A 1 -75.88 -1.34 -14.70
C MET A 1 -75.79 -1.92 -16.09
N SER A 2 -75.05 -1.28 -17.00
CA SER A 2 -74.95 -1.66 -18.42
C SER A 2 -73.65 -2.37 -18.77
N THR A 3 -72.72 -2.48 -17.80
CA THR A 3 -71.48 -3.24 -17.91
C THR A 3 -71.33 -4.09 -16.66
N THR A 4 -71.09 -5.39 -16.83
CA THR A 4 -70.75 -6.32 -15.75
C THR A 4 -69.33 -6.83 -15.97
N ALA A 5 -68.49 -6.83 -14.94
CA ALA A 5 -67.12 -7.32 -15.04
C ALA A 5 -66.72 -8.17 -13.83
N ALA A 6 -65.83 -9.13 -14.03
CA ALA A 6 -65.29 -9.98 -12.99
C ALA A 6 -63.82 -10.35 -13.26
N LEU A 7 -63.05 -10.52 -12.17
CA LEU A 7 -61.66 -10.97 -12.18
C LEU A 7 -61.57 -12.40 -11.63
N ASP A 8 -60.75 -13.24 -12.24
CA ASP A 8 -60.48 -14.60 -11.78
C ASP A 8 -58.98 -14.97 -11.93
N PRO A 9 -58.27 -15.29 -10.85
CA PRO A 9 -58.72 -15.26 -9.45
C PRO A 9 -58.76 -13.83 -8.88
N LEU A 10 -59.61 -13.60 -7.87
CA LEU A 10 -59.66 -12.33 -7.12
C LEU A 10 -58.43 -12.10 -6.22
N ARG A 11 -57.76 -13.18 -5.83
CA ARG A 11 -56.51 -13.16 -5.04
C ARG A 11 -55.49 -14.07 -5.69
N SER A 12 -54.29 -13.54 -5.93
CA SER A 12 -53.14 -14.32 -6.40
C SER A 12 -51.94 -14.10 -5.47
N VAL A 13 -51.14 -15.13 -5.29
CA VAL A 13 -49.87 -15.05 -4.53
C VAL A 13 -48.73 -15.11 -5.53
N LEU A 14 -47.81 -14.15 -5.49
CA LEU A 14 -46.67 -14.05 -6.42
C LEU A 14 -45.36 -13.80 -5.68
N GLU A 15 -44.28 -14.39 -6.20
CA GLU A 15 -42.92 -14.05 -5.79
C GLU A 15 -42.45 -12.80 -6.53
N ALA A 16 -41.67 -11.95 -5.85
CA ALA A 16 -41.03 -10.81 -6.50
C ALA A 16 -40.06 -11.29 -7.60
N GLY A 17 -40.20 -10.74 -8.80
CA GLY A 17 -39.47 -11.11 -10.01
C GLY A 17 -40.13 -12.20 -10.86
N ARG A 18 -41.19 -12.86 -10.37
CA ARG A 18 -41.98 -13.84 -11.12
C ARG A 18 -43.21 -13.19 -11.74
N GLU A 19 -43.61 -13.69 -12.91
CA GLU A 19 -44.82 -13.25 -13.58
C GLU A 19 -46.04 -14.05 -13.10
N GLY A 20 -47.18 -13.37 -12.99
CA GLY A 20 -48.47 -13.96 -12.67
C GLY A 20 -49.58 -13.36 -13.53
N THR A 21 -50.72 -14.03 -13.60
CA THR A 21 -51.83 -13.59 -14.46
C THR A 21 -53.19 -13.73 -13.77
N ALA A 22 -54.10 -12.79 -14.05
CA ALA A 22 -55.52 -12.91 -13.76
C ALA A 22 -56.33 -12.73 -15.05
N THR A 23 -57.50 -13.37 -15.13
CA THR A 23 -58.42 -13.23 -16.25
C THR A 23 -59.47 -12.17 -15.93
N LEU A 24 -59.55 -11.14 -16.76
CA LEU A 24 -60.62 -10.15 -16.74
C LEU A 24 -61.73 -10.60 -17.70
N SER A 25 -62.96 -10.69 -17.20
CA SER A 25 -64.15 -10.91 -18.02
C SER A 25 -65.04 -9.67 -18.00
N VAL A 26 -65.48 -9.21 -19.18
CA VAL A 26 -66.35 -8.04 -19.33
C VAL A 26 -67.54 -8.41 -20.20
N ARG A 27 -68.73 -8.07 -19.73
CA ARG A 27 -70.00 -8.30 -20.40
C ARG A 27 -70.70 -6.98 -20.68
N ASN A 28 -71.15 -6.82 -21.93
CA ASN A 28 -71.95 -5.68 -22.36
C ASN A 28 -73.44 -5.99 -22.11
N ASP A 29 -74.03 -5.39 -21.08
CA ASP A 29 -75.45 -5.50 -20.75
C ASP A 29 -76.28 -4.35 -21.36
N SER A 30 -75.69 -3.60 -22.28
CA SER A 30 -76.34 -2.52 -23.02
C SER A 30 -76.96 -3.01 -24.34
N ASP A 31 -77.73 -2.13 -24.96
CA ASP A 31 -78.43 -2.35 -26.23
C ASP A 31 -77.60 -1.99 -27.48
N ILE A 32 -76.39 -1.46 -27.30
CA ILE A 32 -75.49 -1.03 -28.39
C ILE A 32 -74.13 -1.74 -28.29
N VAL A 33 -73.39 -1.76 -29.39
CA VAL A 33 -72.00 -2.21 -29.37
C VAL A 33 -71.17 -1.20 -28.58
N GLU A 34 -70.40 -1.71 -27.61
CA GLU A 34 -69.49 -0.90 -26.79
C GLU A 34 -68.05 -1.29 -27.07
N GLU A 35 -67.18 -0.28 -27.05
CA GLU A 35 -65.72 -0.45 -27.07
C GLU A 35 -65.23 -0.11 -25.67
N TYR A 36 -64.58 -1.07 -25.01
CA TYR A 36 -64.04 -0.92 -23.67
C TYR A 36 -62.53 -0.75 -23.73
N SER A 37 -61.99 0.24 -23.03
CA SER A 37 -60.56 0.31 -22.72
C SER A 37 -60.29 -0.05 -21.27
N PHE A 38 -59.16 -0.71 -21.02
CA PHE A 38 -58.75 -1.18 -19.70
C PHE A 38 -57.54 -0.43 -19.19
N GLN A 39 -57.59 0.00 -17.93
CA GLN A 39 -56.47 0.63 -17.24
C GLN A 39 -56.31 0.02 -15.85
N VAL A 40 -55.12 -0.48 -15.53
CA VAL A 40 -54.81 -0.95 -14.17
C VAL A 40 -54.63 0.26 -13.26
N VAL A 41 -55.20 0.21 -12.07
CA VAL A 41 -55.04 1.21 -11.00
C VAL A 41 -54.70 0.51 -9.69
N GLY A 42 -54.06 1.24 -8.77
CA GLY A 42 -53.56 0.70 -7.49
C GLY A 42 -52.06 0.44 -7.52
N ASP A 43 -51.53 -0.16 -6.45
CA ASP A 43 -50.09 -0.40 -6.28
C ASP A 43 -49.47 -1.23 -7.42
N PRO A 44 -50.18 -2.23 -7.99
CA PRO A 44 -49.68 -3.00 -9.12
C PRO A 44 -49.60 -2.28 -10.46
N ALA A 45 -50.14 -1.07 -10.61
CA ALA A 45 -50.27 -0.42 -11.91
C ALA A 45 -48.93 -0.19 -12.64
N GLU A 46 -47.83 0.00 -11.90
CA GLU A 46 -46.49 0.20 -12.50
C GLU A 46 -45.88 -1.08 -13.07
N TRP A 47 -46.33 -2.24 -12.60
CA TRP A 47 -45.78 -3.55 -12.96
C TRP A 47 -46.86 -4.52 -13.45
N ALA A 48 -48.02 -4.01 -13.85
CA ALA A 48 -49.13 -4.77 -14.42
C ALA A 48 -49.50 -4.25 -15.82
N ARG A 49 -49.99 -5.15 -16.66
CA ARG A 49 -50.47 -4.83 -18.01
C ARG A 49 -51.71 -5.65 -18.33
N VAL A 50 -52.66 -5.03 -19.04
CA VAL A 50 -53.82 -5.75 -19.60
C VAL A 50 -53.59 -5.95 -21.10
N ASP A 51 -53.76 -7.18 -21.57
CA ASP A 51 -53.68 -7.54 -22.98
C ASP A 51 -54.91 -8.36 -23.43
N PRO A 52 -55.67 -7.93 -24.46
CA PRO A 52 -55.54 -6.65 -25.16
C PRO A 52 -55.93 -5.45 -24.26
N PRO A 53 -55.42 -4.23 -24.52
CA PRO A 53 -55.72 -3.03 -23.71
C PRO A 53 -57.16 -2.52 -23.90
N GLY A 54 -57.90 -3.08 -24.85
CA GLY A 54 -59.31 -2.81 -25.07
C GLY A 54 -59.96 -3.84 -25.98
N VAL A 55 -61.28 -3.94 -25.90
CA VAL A 55 -62.09 -4.91 -26.64
C VAL A 55 -63.42 -4.32 -27.09
N THR A 56 -63.89 -4.73 -28.25
CA THR A 56 -65.25 -4.42 -28.73
C THR A 56 -66.19 -5.56 -28.39
N VAL A 57 -67.30 -5.26 -27.70
CA VAL A 57 -68.26 -6.27 -27.22
C VAL A 57 -69.67 -5.93 -27.68
N TYR A 58 -70.31 -6.89 -28.33
CA TYR A 58 -71.70 -6.76 -28.80
C TYR A 58 -72.70 -6.88 -27.64
N PRO A 59 -73.93 -6.33 -27.79
CA PRO A 59 -75.01 -6.48 -26.82
C PRO A 59 -75.20 -7.94 -26.36
N GLY A 60 -75.18 -8.16 -25.05
CA GLY A 60 -75.36 -9.47 -24.42
C GLY A 60 -74.19 -10.45 -24.56
N GLN A 61 -73.08 -10.03 -25.17
CA GLN A 61 -71.85 -10.83 -25.29
C GLN A 61 -70.84 -10.50 -24.20
N SER A 62 -69.84 -11.37 -24.06
CA SER A 62 -68.69 -11.18 -23.15
C SER A 62 -67.38 -11.27 -23.92
N ALA A 63 -66.38 -10.54 -23.45
CA ALA A 63 -64.99 -10.66 -23.89
C ALA A 63 -64.08 -10.87 -22.68
N THR A 64 -62.90 -11.41 -22.93
CA THR A 64 -61.87 -11.66 -21.93
C THR A 64 -60.58 -10.94 -22.28
N ALA A 65 -59.86 -10.47 -21.26
CA ALA A 65 -58.49 -9.96 -21.37
C ALA A 65 -57.63 -10.57 -20.26
N VAL A 66 -56.33 -10.69 -20.50
CA VAL A 66 -55.37 -11.18 -19.51
C VAL A 66 -54.74 -9.98 -18.82
N VAL A 67 -54.78 -9.96 -17.49
CA VAL A 67 -54.04 -9.03 -16.66
C VAL A 67 -52.75 -9.73 -16.23
N ALA A 68 -51.63 -9.35 -16.82
CA ALA A 68 -50.30 -9.84 -16.46
C ALA A 68 -49.68 -8.95 -15.38
N PHE A 69 -49.07 -9.58 -14.38
CA PHE A 69 -48.42 -8.95 -13.24
C PHE A 69 -46.96 -9.40 -13.19
N LYS A 70 -46.01 -8.47 -13.15
CA LYS A 70 -44.58 -8.78 -13.06
C LYS A 70 -43.91 -7.89 -12.01
N PRO A 71 -44.18 -8.10 -10.71
CA PRO A 71 -43.57 -7.31 -9.64
C PRO A 71 -42.05 -7.40 -9.74
N PRO A 72 -41.30 -6.29 -9.87
CA PRO A 72 -39.84 -6.35 -9.88
C PRO A 72 -39.30 -6.89 -8.55
N ARG A 73 -38.20 -7.66 -8.62
CA ARG A 73 -37.48 -8.14 -7.42
C ARG A 73 -36.67 -6.98 -6.82
N SER A 74 -37.34 -6.09 -6.10
CA SER A 74 -36.74 -4.92 -5.48
C SER A 74 -37.47 -4.55 -4.19
N SER A 75 -36.80 -3.80 -3.31
CA SER A 75 -37.39 -3.27 -2.08
C SER A 75 -38.52 -2.26 -2.31
N ALA A 76 -38.69 -1.76 -3.53
CA ALA A 76 -39.74 -0.80 -3.88
C ALA A 76 -41.14 -1.43 -3.92
N VAL A 77 -41.25 -2.75 -4.10
CA VAL A 77 -42.53 -3.47 -4.10
C VAL A 77 -42.72 -4.13 -2.74
N PRO A 78 -43.50 -3.54 -1.82
CA PRO A 78 -43.62 -4.06 -0.47
C PRO A 78 -44.24 -5.46 -0.46
N ALA A 79 -43.72 -6.31 0.43
CA ALA A 79 -44.33 -7.61 0.69
C ALA A 79 -45.73 -7.45 1.30
N GLY A 80 -46.62 -8.40 1.02
CA GLY A 80 -48.00 -8.43 1.51
C GLY A 80 -49.03 -8.09 0.43
N GLU A 81 -50.20 -7.65 0.89
CA GLU A 81 -51.36 -7.41 0.02
C GLU A 81 -51.21 -6.10 -0.76
N ASN A 82 -51.16 -6.22 -2.08
CA ASN A 82 -51.11 -5.12 -3.04
C ASN A 82 -52.46 -5.09 -3.79
N PRO A 83 -53.44 -4.29 -3.35
CA PRO A 83 -54.75 -4.21 -4.00
C PRO A 83 -54.65 -3.51 -5.36
N TYR A 84 -55.43 -3.98 -6.32
CA TYR A 84 -55.56 -3.37 -7.64
C TYR A 84 -57.02 -3.31 -8.09
N GLY A 85 -57.28 -2.40 -9.01
CA GLY A 85 -58.53 -2.33 -9.76
C GLY A 85 -58.26 -2.24 -11.26
N ILE A 86 -59.22 -2.68 -12.07
CA ILE A 86 -59.18 -2.46 -13.51
C ILE A 86 -60.26 -1.45 -13.89
N HIS A 87 -59.87 -0.21 -14.19
CA HIS A 87 -60.78 0.77 -14.75
C HIS A 87 -61.23 0.33 -16.14
N ILE A 88 -62.52 -0.02 -16.26
CA ILE A 88 -63.15 -0.38 -17.52
C ILE A 88 -63.93 0.83 -18.01
N LEU A 89 -63.41 1.48 -19.05
CA LEU A 89 -63.97 2.71 -19.61
C LEU A 89 -64.68 2.41 -20.94
N PRO A 90 -66.02 2.43 -20.99
CA PRO A 90 -66.77 2.35 -22.25
C PRO A 90 -66.63 3.65 -23.06
N ALA A 91 -66.38 3.53 -24.37
CA ALA A 91 -66.15 4.65 -25.26
C ALA A 91 -67.40 5.50 -25.54
N LYS A 92 -68.61 4.90 -25.51
CA LYS A 92 -69.85 5.62 -25.85
C LYS A 92 -70.61 6.14 -24.64
N ARG A 93 -70.51 5.45 -23.49
CA ARG A 93 -71.28 5.76 -22.27
C ARG A 93 -70.38 5.78 -21.04
N ALA A 94 -69.47 6.75 -20.96
CA ALA A 94 -68.45 6.87 -19.91
C ALA A 94 -69.02 6.82 -18.48
N GLU A 95 -70.28 7.24 -18.28
CA GLU A 95 -71.00 7.15 -17.00
C GLU A 95 -71.21 5.72 -16.50
N ASN A 96 -71.01 4.71 -17.35
CA ASN A 96 -71.13 3.29 -17.04
C ASN A 96 -69.79 2.60 -16.78
N ALA A 97 -68.75 3.37 -16.49
CA ALA A 97 -67.47 2.83 -16.06
C ALA A 97 -67.63 1.95 -14.81
N THR A 98 -66.85 0.88 -14.73
CA THR A 98 -66.82 -0.04 -13.60
C THR A 98 -65.39 -0.45 -13.28
N VAL A 99 -65.15 -0.83 -12.03
CA VAL A 99 -63.83 -1.18 -11.52
C VAL A 99 -63.93 -2.49 -10.73
N PRO A 100 -63.75 -3.66 -11.36
CA PRO A 100 -63.51 -4.88 -10.61
C PRO A 100 -62.17 -4.75 -9.85
N GLU A 101 -62.17 -5.22 -8.61
CA GLU A 101 -61.03 -5.15 -7.68
C GLU A 101 -60.46 -6.55 -7.42
N GLY A 102 -59.15 -6.63 -7.21
CA GLY A 102 -58.44 -7.84 -6.83
C GLY A 102 -57.25 -7.53 -5.93
N VAL A 103 -56.60 -8.58 -5.40
CA VAL A 103 -55.43 -8.46 -4.53
C VAL A 103 -54.31 -9.35 -5.04
N ILE A 104 -53.11 -8.78 -5.19
CA ILE A 104 -51.88 -9.54 -5.38
C ILE A 104 -51.13 -9.58 -4.06
N GLU A 105 -50.95 -10.76 -3.51
CA GLU A 105 -50.09 -10.97 -2.35
C GLU A 105 -48.66 -11.22 -2.84
N VAL A 106 -47.77 -10.24 -2.62
CA VAL A 106 -46.36 -10.36 -2.96
C VAL A 106 -45.63 -11.00 -1.78
N LEU A 107 -44.98 -12.14 -2.01
CA LEU A 107 -44.24 -12.85 -0.96
C LEU A 107 -43.01 -12.04 -0.52
N PRO A 108 -42.63 -12.13 0.77
CA PRO A 108 -41.40 -11.53 1.26
C PRO A 108 -40.19 -12.21 0.62
N PHE A 109 -39.19 -11.41 0.26
CA PHE A 109 -37.86 -11.89 -0.03
C PHE A 109 -36.85 -11.07 0.77
N HIS A 110 -35.80 -11.76 1.23
CA HIS A 110 -34.78 -11.20 2.08
C HIS A 110 -33.48 -11.09 1.29
N ASP A 111 -32.90 -9.90 1.30
CA ASP A 111 -31.58 -9.63 0.73
C ASP A 111 -30.92 -8.59 1.62
N THR A 112 -29.98 -9.03 2.45
CA THR A 112 -29.27 -8.16 3.41
C THR A 112 -27.82 -8.06 3.00
N VAL A 113 -27.36 -6.84 2.75
CA VAL A 113 -25.96 -6.56 2.45
C VAL A 113 -25.37 -5.78 3.60
N ALA A 114 -24.14 -6.08 3.98
CA ALA A 114 -23.46 -5.39 5.04
C ALA A 114 -22.02 -5.05 4.67
N GLU A 115 -21.52 -3.95 5.23
CA GLU A 115 -20.19 -3.42 4.97
C GLU A 115 -19.55 -2.91 6.26
N LEU A 116 -18.23 -3.03 6.36
CA LEU A 116 -17.41 -2.53 7.46
C LEU A 116 -16.45 -1.46 6.93
N ALA A 117 -16.51 -0.26 7.50
CA ALA A 117 -15.66 0.86 7.09
C ALA A 117 -15.00 1.56 8.31
N PRO A 118 -13.68 1.79 8.29
CA PRO A 118 -12.70 1.16 7.38
C PRO A 118 -12.56 -0.34 7.67
N GLN A 119 -12.06 -1.14 6.72
CA GLN A 119 -11.73 -2.55 7.00
C GLN A 119 -10.45 -2.69 7.83
N THR A 120 -9.53 -1.73 7.67
CA THR A 120 -8.30 -1.65 8.46
C THR A 120 -8.12 -0.26 9.06
N ALA A 121 -7.80 -0.20 10.36
CA ALA A 121 -7.42 1.05 11.02
C ALA A 121 -6.04 0.91 11.66
N ARG A 122 -5.29 2.02 11.73
CA ARG A 122 -3.98 2.08 12.40
C ARG A 122 -4.01 3.19 13.43
N GLY A 123 -3.54 2.90 14.64
CA GLY A 123 -3.43 3.91 15.69
C GLY A 123 -2.81 3.37 16.97
N THR A 124 -2.64 4.23 17.97
CA THR A 124 -1.95 3.88 19.22
C THR A 124 -2.88 3.32 20.31
N GLY A 125 -4.19 3.27 20.05
CA GLY A 125 -5.21 2.94 21.04
C GLY A 125 -6.50 2.46 20.39
N ALA A 126 -7.64 2.95 20.91
CA ALA A 126 -8.94 2.54 20.41
C ALA A 126 -9.31 3.22 19.10
N GLU A 127 -9.80 2.45 18.16
CA GLU A 127 -10.22 2.90 16.83
C GLU A 127 -11.73 2.75 16.63
N GLN A 128 -12.28 3.59 15.75
CA GLN A 128 -13.70 3.58 15.42
C GLN A 128 -13.94 3.00 14.03
N TYR A 129 -14.97 2.18 13.97
CA TYR A 129 -15.45 1.48 12.79
C TYR A 129 -16.93 1.73 12.64
N ARG A 130 -17.41 1.60 11.41
CA ARG A 130 -18.80 1.72 11.04
C ARG A 130 -19.25 0.44 10.38
N VAL A 131 -20.30 -0.15 10.92
CA VAL A 131 -20.99 -1.31 10.32
C VAL A 131 -22.28 -0.80 9.71
N SER A 132 -22.37 -0.82 8.38
CA SER A 132 -23.58 -0.47 7.65
C SER A 132 -24.27 -1.72 7.15
N VAL A 133 -25.57 -1.84 7.43
CA VAL A 133 -26.42 -2.94 6.99
C VAL A 133 -27.56 -2.37 6.16
N THR A 134 -27.65 -2.80 4.90
CA THR A 134 -28.67 -2.39 3.94
C THR A 134 -29.63 -3.53 3.67
N ASN A 135 -30.93 -3.28 3.84
CA ASN A 135 -31.98 -4.21 3.45
C ASN A 135 -32.40 -3.94 1.99
N ARG A 136 -31.96 -4.79 1.05
CA ARG A 136 -32.38 -4.78 -0.36
C ARG A 136 -33.64 -5.64 -0.60
N GLY A 137 -34.07 -6.38 0.41
CA GLY A 137 -35.32 -7.12 0.45
C GLY A 137 -36.55 -6.20 0.47
N ASN A 138 -37.73 -6.79 0.28
CA ASN A 138 -39.01 -6.07 0.30
C ASN A 138 -39.82 -6.24 1.59
N ALA A 139 -39.26 -6.92 2.60
CA ALA A 139 -39.85 -7.08 3.92
C ALA A 139 -38.91 -6.54 5.01
N PRO A 140 -39.43 -6.00 6.12
CA PRO A 140 -38.61 -5.57 7.25
C PRO A 140 -37.80 -6.75 7.82
N VAL A 141 -36.52 -6.54 8.10
CA VAL A 141 -35.63 -7.59 8.63
C VAL A 141 -35.03 -7.16 9.97
N ALA A 142 -35.19 -7.98 11.00
CA ALA A 142 -34.51 -7.78 12.28
C ALA A 142 -33.07 -8.29 12.17
N VAL A 143 -32.09 -7.42 12.46
CA VAL A 143 -30.67 -7.74 12.35
C VAL A 143 -30.01 -7.62 13.71
N ALA A 144 -29.15 -8.59 14.06
CA ALA A 144 -28.28 -8.55 15.22
C ALA A 144 -26.80 -8.52 14.80
N LEU A 145 -26.01 -7.66 15.43
CA LEU A 145 -24.57 -7.53 15.23
C LEU A 145 -23.82 -8.20 16.38
N VAL A 146 -22.83 -9.03 16.06
CA VAL A 146 -21.97 -9.70 17.04
C VAL A 146 -20.52 -9.54 16.64
N GLY A 147 -19.74 -8.81 17.45
CA GLY A 147 -18.29 -8.73 17.28
C GLY A 147 -17.60 -9.95 17.89
N LYS A 148 -16.65 -10.53 17.17
CA LYS A 148 -15.72 -11.56 17.64
C LYS A 148 -14.30 -11.13 17.32
N SER A 149 -13.40 -11.21 18.29
CA SER A 149 -11.96 -11.06 18.07
C SER A 149 -11.31 -12.44 17.98
N ALA A 150 -10.19 -12.56 17.24
CA ALA A 150 -9.40 -13.78 17.21
C ALA A 150 -8.68 -14.06 18.55
N SER A 151 -8.41 -13.01 19.33
CA SER A 151 -7.81 -13.09 20.67
C SER A 151 -8.57 -12.21 21.68
N ASP A 152 -8.46 -12.52 22.97
CA ASP A 152 -9.01 -11.70 24.06
C ASP A 152 -8.28 -10.33 24.23
N GLU A 153 -7.29 -10.05 23.38
CA GLU A 153 -6.45 -8.85 23.42
C GLU A 153 -7.11 -7.63 22.75
N LEU A 154 -8.23 -7.82 22.03
CA LEU A 154 -8.99 -6.74 21.40
C LEU A 154 -10.44 -6.75 21.90
N GLY A 155 -10.81 -5.72 22.67
CA GLY A 155 -12.17 -5.49 23.12
C GLY A 155 -13.01 -4.83 22.03
N LEU A 156 -14.17 -5.41 21.73
CA LEU A 156 -15.12 -4.88 20.74
C LEU A 156 -16.38 -4.39 21.45
N THR A 157 -16.70 -3.10 21.29
CA THR A 157 -17.91 -2.48 21.82
C THR A 157 -18.77 -1.98 20.68
N LEU A 158 -19.95 -2.58 20.50
CA LEU A 158 -20.95 -2.15 19.54
C LEU A 158 -21.90 -1.14 20.19
N GLY A 159 -22.23 -0.06 19.49
CA GLY A 159 -23.19 0.94 19.97
C GLY A 159 -24.61 0.38 20.01
N GLU A 160 -25.25 0.28 18.84
CA GLU A 160 -26.54 -0.39 18.68
C GLU A 160 -26.30 -1.79 18.08
N SER A 161 -26.65 -2.86 18.81
CA SER A 161 -26.34 -4.23 18.38
C SER A 161 -27.54 -4.98 17.80
N ARG A 162 -28.76 -4.41 17.85
CA ARG A 162 -29.94 -5.00 17.21
C ARG A 162 -30.90 -3.93 16.74
N ARG A 163 -31.40 -4.06 15.52
CA ARG A 163 -32.43 -3.18 14.95
C ARG A 163 -33.22 -3.86 13.84
N THR A 164 -34.48 -3.46 13.67
CA THR A 164 -35.27 -3.78 12.47
C THR A 164 -34.97 -2.77 11.37
N VAL A 165 -34.52 -3.26 10.22
CA VAL A 165 -34.16 -2.46 9.04
C VAL A 165 -35.29 -2.57 8.02
N GLU A 166 -35.90 -1.43 7.69
CA GLU A 166 -37.00 -1.35 6.73
C GLU A 166 -36.50 -1.60 5.29
N PRO A 167 -37.35 -2.10 4.38
CA PRO A 167 -37.02 -2.30 2.97
C PRO A 167 -36.39 -1.06 2.33
N GLY A 168 -35.28 -1.24 1.61
CA GLY A 168 -34.58 -0.18 0.88
C GLY A 168 -33.82 0.81 1.78
N THR A 169 -33.74 0.55 3.09
CA THR A 169 -33.04 1.43 4.04
C THR A 169 -31.71 0.84 4.49
N THR A 170 -30.84 1.73 4.99
CA THR A 170 -29.55 1.37 5.58
C THR A 170 -29.53 1.75 7.05
N TRP A 171 -29.20 0.80 7.90
CA TRP A 171 -28.88 1.02 9.30
C TRP A 171 -27.37 1.02 9.51
N THR A 172 -26.88 2.00 10.25
CA THR A 172 -25.47 2.15 10.56
C THR A 172 -25.27 2.07 12.07
N SER A 173 -24.37 1.18 12.50
CA SER A 173 -23.93 1.05 13.90
C SER A 173 -22.45 1.36 14.05
N GLU A 174 -22.10 2.04 15.13
CA GLU A 174 -20.71 2.31 15.51
C GLU A 174 -20.12 1.10 16.22
N LEU A 175 -18.89 0.74 15.83
CA LEU A 175 -18.08 -0.27 16.48
C LEU A 175 -16.80 0.40 16.98
N ARG A 176 -16.53 0.26 18.27
CA ARG A 176 -15.26 0.67 18.87
C ARG A 176 -14.43 -0.57 19.15
N ALA A 177 -13.22 -0.61 18.60
CA ALA A 177 -12.26 -1.67 18.86
C ALA A 177 -11.10 -1.09 19.69
N GLU A 178 -10.88 -1.67 20.86
CA GLU A 178 -9.94 -1.16 21.87
C GLU A 178 -8.98 -2.28 22.29
N PRO A 179 -7.67 -2.14 22.00
CA PRO A 179 -6.67 -3.08 22.48
C PRO A 179 -6.64 -3.10 24.01
N ALA A 180 -6.56 -4.29 24.60
CA ALA A 180 -6.55 -4.49 26.05
C ALA A 180 -5.32 -3.85 26.71
N GLU A 181 -4.17 -3.88 26.03
CA GLU A 181 -2.94 -3.25 26.47
C GLU A 181 -2.41 -2.25 25.45
N ARG A 182 -1.71 -1.21 25.94
CA ARG A 182 -1.06 -0.22 25.08
C ARG A 182 0.33 -0.69 24.67
N LEU A 183 0.61 -0.70 23.37
CA LEU A 183 1.94 -0.97 22.85
C LEU A 183 2.87 0.24 23.06
N TRP A 184 3.74 0.19 24.08
CA TRP A 184 4.66 1.30 24.36
C TRP A 184 5.90 1.32 23.45
N ARG A 185 6.38 0.13 23.05
CA ARG A 185 7.56 -0.09 22.20
C ARG A 185 7.38 -1.40 21.45
N GLY A 186 7.96 -1.52 20.27
CA GLY A 186 7.97 -2.75 19.48
C GLY A 186 7.59 -2.52 18.03
N ALA A 187 7.42 -3.62 17.29
CA ALA A 187 6.84 -3.60 15.96
C ALA A 187 5.31 -3.43 16.05
N PRO A 188 4.65 -2.85 15.03
CA PRO A 188 3.19 -2.78 14.99
C PRO A 188 2.55 -4.17 15.10
N THR A 189 1.53 -4.29 15.95
CA THR A 189 0.80 -5.56 16.17
C THR A 189 -0.57 -5.50 15.49
N ALA A 190 -0.93 -6.54 14.74
CA ALA A 190 -2.22 -6.65 14.08
C ALA A 190 -3.21 -7.46 14.92
N TYR A 191 -4.42 -6.93 15.09
CA TYR A 191 -5.53 -7.54 15.80
C TYR A 191 -6.69 -7.77 14.83
N PRO A 192 -6.79 -8.96 14.21
CA PRO A 192 -7.90 -9.30 13.34
C PRO A 192 -9.17 -9.55 14.15
N PHE A 193 -10.30 -9.09 13.62
CA PHE A 193 -11.62 -9.29 14.18
C PHE A 193 -12.66 -9.55 13.09
N THR A 194 -13.82 -10.07 13.50
CA THR A 194 -14.94 -10.33 12.62
C THR A 194 -16.22 -9.81 13.24
N VAL A 195 -17.00 -9.05 12.48
CA VAL A 195 -18.36 -8.67 12.85
C VAL A 195 -19.34 -9.58 12.11
N MET A 196 -20.08 -10.38 12.85
CA MET A 196 -21.15 -11.23 12.32
C MET A 196 -22.44 -10.43 12.29
N VAL A 197 -22.99 -10.25 11.10
CA VAL A 197 -24.31 -9.66 10.86
C VAL A 197 -25.31 -10.81 10.71
N ARG A 198 -26.23 -10.91 11.66
CA ARG A 198 -27.22 -11.99 11.75
C ARG A 198 -28.62 -11.45 11.50
N PRO A 199 -29.12 -11.52 10.27
CA PRO A 199 -30.55 -11.29 10.03
C PRO A 199 -31.36 -12.44 10.65
N GLU A 200 -32.58 -12.14 11.10
CA GLU A 200 -33.54 -13.16 11.58
C GLU A 200 -33.95 -14.11 10.45
N GLU A 201 -34.04 -13.59 9.22
CA GLU A 201 -34.38 -14.33 8.01
C GLU A 201 -33.34 -14.02 6.91
N GLY A 202 -32.64 -15.04 6.42
CA GLY A 202 -31.59 -14.93 5.40
C GLY A 202 -30.21 -15.42 5.86
N PRO A 203 -29.18 -15.31 4.99
CA PRO A 203 -27.83 -15.74 5.32
C PRO A 203 -27.13 -14.79 6.30
N GLU A 204 -26.28 -15.32 7.19
CA GLU A 204 -25.38 -14.51 8.01
C GLU A 204 -24.25 -13.93 7.15
N VAL A 205 -23.87 -12.67 7.41
CA VAL A 205 -22.76 -11.99 6.71
C VAL A 205 -21.61 -11.78 7.69
N ALA A 206 -20.42 -12.28 7.35
CA ALA A 206 -19.21 -12.11 8.14
C ALA A 206 -18.35 -10.98 7.57
N LEU A 207 -18.14 -9.91 8.36
CA LEU A 207 -17.31 -8.77 7.97
C LEU A 207 -15.97 -8.85 8.67
N ALA A 208 -14.91 -9.13 7.93
CA ALA A 208 -13.55 -9.16 8.46
C ALA A 208 -12.96 -7.75 8.57
N GLY A 209 -12.29 -7.47 9.69
CA GLY A 209 -11.54 -6.24 9.90
C GLY A 209 -10.22 -6.51 10.62
N THR A 210 -9.26 -5.59 10.49
CA THR A 210 -7.96 -5.70 11.19
C THR A 210 -7.56 -4.35 11.76
N GLN A 211 -7.27 -4.32 13.06
CA GLN A 211 -6.71 -3.15 13.71
C GLN A 211 -5.20 -3.30 13.88
N TYR A 212 -4.42 -2.31 13.44
CA TYR A 212 -2.99 -2.24 13.73
C TYR A 212 -2.75 -1.29 14.90
N GLN A 213 -2.05 -1.77 15.91
CA GLN A 213 -1.59 -0.95 17.02
C GLN A 213 -0.17 -0.47 16.77
N GLU A 214 0.00 0.85 16.65
CA GLU A 214 1.30 1.50 16.55
C GLU A 214 1.91 1.75 17.94
N PRO A 215 3.26 1.69 18.07
CA PRO A 215 3.92 1.98 19.32
C PRO A 215 3.76 3.45 19.70
N VAL A 216 3.40 3.72 20.96
CA VAL A 216 3.20 5.10 21.48
C VAL A 216 4.48 5.93 21.41
N LEU A 217 5.65 5.31 21.58
CA LEU A 217 6.95 5.99 21.52
C LEU A 217 7.70 5.59 20.24
N PRO A 218 8.20 6.57 19.46
CA PRO A 218 9.05 6.28 18.31
C PRO A 218 10.30 5.50 18.71
N ALA A 219 10.72 4.54 17.87
CA ALA A 219 11.88 3.69 18.15
C ALA A 219 13.20 4.49 18.34
N TRP A 220 13.30 5.70 17.77
CA TRP A 220 14.47 6.58 17.87
C TRP A 220 14.54 7.35 19.19
N LEU A 221 13.41 7.64 19.82
CA LEU A 221 13.31 8.50 21.00
C LEU A 221 14.23 8.05 22.16
N PRO A 222 14.26 6.76 22.58
CA PRO A 222 15.18 6.34 23.64
C PRO A 222 16.65 6.50 23.25
N LYS A 223 17.01 6.28 21.98
CA LYS A 223 18.38 6.47 21.49
C LYS A 223 18.78 7.94 21.48
N ALA A 224 17.88 8.83 21.05
CA ALA A 224 18.11 10.27 21.08
C ALA A 224 18.24 10.81 22.51
N LEU A 225 17.37 10.37 23.43
CA LEU A 225 17.50 10.74 24.85
C LEU A 225 18.83 10.28 25.45
N LEU A 226 19.28 9.07 25.09
CA LEU A 226 20.57 8.55 25.54
C LEU A 226 21.74 9.34 24.93
N ALA A 227 21.69 9.67 23.64
CA ALA A 227 22.68 10.50 22.98
C ALA A 227 22.74 11.92 23.58
N LEU A 228 21.58 12.51 23.89
CA LEU A 228 21.48 13.85 24.50
C LEU A 228 22.01 13.84 25.94
N ALA A 229 21.75 12.78 26.71
CA ALA A 229 22.38 12.58 28.02
C ALA A 229 23.90 12.42 27.91
N LEU A 230 24.39 11.68 26.91
CA LEU A 230 25.82 11.50 26.64
C LEU A 230 26.48 12.83 26.24
N LEU A 231 25.82 13.61 25.38
CA LEU A 231 26.24 14.97 25.01
C LEU A 231 26.29 15.88 26.24
N ALA A 232 25.30 15.82 27.14
CA ALA A 232 25.29 16.59 28.38
C ALA A 232 26.47 16.20 29.29
N VAL A 233 26.80 14.92 29.39
CA VAL A 233 27.98 14.42 30.13
C VAL A 233 29.28 14.87 29.47
N LEU A 234 29.41 14.77 28.15
CA LEU A 234 30.61 15.20 27.42
C LEU A 234 30.83 16.72 27.51
N THR A 235 29.76 17.50 27.39
CA THR A 235 29.82 18.96 27.55
C THR A 235 30.18 19.37 28.97
N THR A 236 29.63 18.72 29.99
CA THR A 236 30.06 18.96 31.38
C THR A 236 31.52 18.54 31.60
N ALA A 237 31.95 17.41 31.08
CA ALA A 237 33.35 16.98 31.15
C ALA A 237 34.30 17.97 30.45
N TYR A 238 33.93 18.49 29.29
CA TYR A 238 34.67 19.52 28.56
C TYR A 238 34.75 20.85 29.35
N LEU A 239 33.63 21.29 29.93
CA LEU A 239 33.58 22.51 30.75
C LEU A 239 34.39 22.40 32.05
N LEU A 240 34.48 21.20 32.64
CA LEU A 240 35.27 20.93 33.84
C LEU A 240 36.74 20.55 33.54
N TRP A 241 37.15 20.46 32.27
CA TRP A 241 38.52 20.11 31.93
C TRP A 241 39.47 21.29 32.21
N PRO A 242 40.56 21.11 32.97
CA PRO A 242 41.50 22.18 33.28
C PRO A 242 42.15 22.68 31.99
N ARG A 243 41.97 23.99 31.70
CA ARG A 243 42.61 24.61 30.53
C ARG A 243 44.12 24.71 30.77
N PRO A 244 44.97 24.27 29.82
CA PRO A 244 46.40 24.54 29.90
C PRO A 244 46.62 26.05 29.95
N GLN A 245 47.46 26.51 30.89
CA GLN A 245 47.80 27.93 30.99
C GLN A 245 48.64 28.32 29.78
N ASP A 246 48.30 29.45 29.13
CA ASP A 246 49.10 29.96 28.03
C ASP A 246 50.49 30.33 28.54
N PRO A 247 51.56 29.77 27.95
CA PRO A 247 52.91 30.01 28.43
C PRO A 247 53.35 31.44 28.04
N VAL A 248 54.02 32.14 28.96
CA VAL A 248 54.39 33.56 28.81
C VAL A 248 55.86 33.66 28.42
N GLN A 249 56.19 34.48 27.41
CA GLN A 249 57.58 34.74 27.03
C GLN A 249 58.23 35.78 27.93
N ILE A 250 59.50 35.55 28.29
CA ILE A 250 60.29 36.50 29.07
C ILE A 250 60.65 37.71 28.17
N PRO A 251 60.24 38.95 28.54
CA PRO A 251 60.59 40.16 27.78
C PRO A 251 62.11 40.42 27.71
N PRO A 252 62.61 41.18 26.72
CA PRO A 252 64.02 41.58 26.67
C PRO A 252 64.32 42.68 27.69
N LEU A 253 64.87 42.29 28.84
CA LEU A 253 65.13 43.19 29.99
C LEU A 253 66.58 43.66 30.11
N ALA A 254 67.47 43.24 29.21
CA ALA A 254 68.89 43.60 29.25
C ALA A 254 69.10 45.11 29.05
N GLY A 255 69.94 45.72 29.90
CA GLY A 255 70.25 47.15 29.85
C GLY A 255 69.18 48.07 30.45
N GLN A 256 68.07 47.53 30.98
CA GLN A 256 67.08 48.32 31.72
C GLN A 256 67.48 48.54 33.18
N GLU A 257 66.92 49.58 33.81
CA GLU A 257 66.99 49.79 35.26
C GLU A 257 66.24 48.66 35.98
N VAL A 258 66.77 48.16 37.11
CA VAL A 258 66.18 47.04 37.86
C VAL A 258 64.72 47.27 38.22
N SER A 259 64.35 48.49 38.61
CA SER A 259 62.98 48.83 39.00
C SER A 259 61.98 48.69 37.83
N ALA A 260 62.40 49.10 36.62
CA ALA A 260 61.63 48.97 35.40
C ALA A 260 61.51 47.51 34.95
N ALA A 261 62.62 46.76 34.98
CA ALA A 261 62.65 45.35 34.60
C ALA A 261 61.81 44.46 35.54
N GLU A 262 61.81 44.75 36.85
CA GLU A 262 60.95 44.04 37.78
C GLU A 262 59.46 44.39 37.60
N ALA A 263 59.15 45.63 37.22
CA ALA A 263 57.77 46.04 36.91
C ALA A 263 57.26 45.34 35.64
N GLU A 264 58.12 45.20 34.62
CA GLU A 264 57.80 44.51 33.36
C GLU A 264 57.60 43.01 33.57
N LEU A 265 58.42 42.35 34.40
CA LEU A 265 58.22 40.94 34.79
C LEU A 265 56.95 40.71 35.61
N ARG A 266 56.66 41.59 36.57
CA ARG A 266 55.40 41.50 37.34
C ARG A 266 54.19 41.79 36.45
N GLY A 267 54.32 42.67 35.47
CA GLY A 267 53.30 42.92 34.44
C GLY A 267 53.05 41.71 33.54
N ALA A 268 54.09 40.88 33.31
CA ALA A 268 54.00 39.59 32.64
C ALA A 268 53.59 38.42 33.57
N GLU A 269 53.13 38.71 34.81
CA GLU A 269 52.76 37.72 35.83
C GLU A 269 53.89 36.74 36.22
N LEU A 270 55.15 37.17 36.10
CA LEU A 270 56.35 36.43 36.51
C LEU A 270 56.88 36.96 37.85
N VAL A 271 57.58 36.10 38.59
CA VAL A 271 58.12 36.45 39.92
C VAL A 271 59.60 36.84 39.80
N PRO A 272 59.99 38.11 39.95
CA PRO A 272 61.38 38.53 39.82
C PRO A 272 62.21 38.13 41.06
N ARG A 273 63.40 37.58 40.83
CA ARG A 273 64.41 37.29 41.87
C ARG A 273 65.72 37.99 41.52
N ARG A 274 66.12 39.00 42.29
CA ARG A 274 67.38 39.72 42.08
C ARG A 274 68.59 38.86 42.46
N VAL A 275 69.60 38.86 41.59
CA VAL A 275 70.92 38.26 41.80
C VAL A 275 71.97 39.27 41.36
N ASP A 276 72.81 39.72 42.29
CA ASP A 276 73.85 40.70 41.98
C ASP A 276 75.08 40.01 41.34
N VAL A 277 75.57 40.56 40.22
CA VAL A 277 76.73 40.07 39.45
C VAL A 277 77.65 41.26 39.14
N SER A 278 78.96 41.04 39.04
CA SER A 278 79.90 42.08 38.61
C SER A 278 80.01 42.08 37.09
N ASP A 279 79.77 43.24 36.47
CA ASP A 279 79.84 43.44 35.02
C ASP A 279 80.48 44.81 34.74
N ASP A 280 81.46 44.81 33.83
CA ASP A 280 82.28 45.99 33.53
C ASP A 280 81.70 46.83 32.37
N GLU A 281 80.73 46.30 31.62
CA GLU A 281 80.10 46.95 30.47
C GLU A 281 78.73 47.55 30.83
N VAL A 282 78.02 46.93 31.76
CA VAL A 282 76.69 47.35 32.22
C VAL A 282 76.80 48.25 33.44
N ALA A 283 76.17 49.44 33.38
CA ALA A 283 76.15 50.39 34.49
C ALA A 283 75.59 49.77 35.78
N LYS A 284 76.09 50.24 36.95
CA LYS A 284 75.60 49.80 38.25
C LYS A 284 74.06 49.94 38.33
N ASP A 285 73.40 48.96 38.94
CA ASP A 285 71.94 48.88 39.10
C ASP A 285 71.18 48.80 37.75
N HIS A 286 71.81 48.25 36.70
CA HIS A 286 71.16 47.84 35.46
C HIS A 286 71.24 46.32 35.26
N VAL A 287 70.27 45.75 34.54
CA VAL A 287 70.14 44.31 34.30
C VAL A 287 71.12 43.84 33.22
N VAL A 288 71.97 42.87 33.56
CA VAL A 288 72.91 42.21 32.65
C VAL A 288 72.20 41.14 31.81
N GLY A 289 71.22 40.45 32.40
CA GLY A 289 70.42 39.44 31.73
C GLY A 289 69.49 38.70 32.69
N THR A 290 68.67 37.82 32.15
CA THR A 290 67.73 36.97 32.91
C THR A 290 68.10 35.50 32.81
N GLU A 291 67.75 34.74 33.84
CA GLU A 291 67.77 33.27 33.80
C GLU A 291 66.37 32.76 34.20
N PRO A 292 65.63 32.06 33.32
CA PRO A 292 65.93 31.76 31.90
C PRO A 292 66.10 33.00 31.00
N ALA A 293 66.77 32.84 29.85
CA ALA A 293 67.10 33.95 28.95
C ALA A 293 65.85 34.61 28.34
N ALA A 294 65.96 35.89 27.98
CA ALA A 294 64.88 36.61 27.29
C ALA A 294 64.43 35.87 26.01
N GLY A 295 63.13 35.88 25.73
CA GLY A 295 62.50 35.14 24.63
C GLY A 295 62.22 33.66 24.91
N THR A 296 62.65 33.12 26.06
CA THR A 296 62.24 31.77 26.49
C THR A 296 60.82 31.81 27.05
N THR A 297 60.06 30.74 26.80
CA THR A 297 58.66 30.62 27.23
C THR A 297 58.59 29.87 28.56
N VAL A 298 57.96 30.47 29.57
CA VAL A 298 57.82 29.92 30.92
C VAL A 298 56.37 29.97 31.39
N GLU A 299 56.01 29.15 32.38
CA GLU A 299 54.66 29.16 32.96
C GLU A 299 54.42 30.44 33.77
N LYS A 300 53.17 30.95 33.78
CA LYS A 300 52.79 32.07 34.65
C LYS A 300 53.14 31.78 36.11
N GLY A 301 53.69 32.77 36.81
CA GLY A 301 54.16 32.63 38.20
C GLY A 301 55.56 32.02 38.35
N SER A 302 56.24 31.65 37.25
CA SER A 302 57.63 31.17 37.29
C SER A 302 58.57 32.24 37.83
N THR A 303 59.60 31.80 38.55
CA THR A 303 60.62 32.70 39.09
C THR A 303 61.70 32.98 38.05
N VAL A 304 61.88 34.24 37.67
CA VAL A 304 62.94 34.67 36.75
C VAL A 304 64.03 35.37 37.54
N ALA A 305 65.27 34.90 37.43
CA ALA A 305 66.40 35.52 38.10
C ALA A 305 66.92 36.71 37.28
N LEU A 306 66.82 37.94 37.81
CA LEU A 306 67.42 39.14 37.20
C LEU A 306 68.85 39.28 37.69
N ARG A 307 69.82 39.21 36.76
CA ARG A 307 71.23 39.45 37.05
C ARG A 307 71.48 40.96 36.98
N VAL A 308 71.85 41.58 38.10
CA VAL A 308 72.03 43.04 38.22
C VAL A 308 73.51 43.38 38.35
N SER A 309 74.00 44.34 37.56
CA SER A 309 75.40 44.78 37.62
C SER A 309 75.69 45.54 38.92
N THR A 310 76.77 45.14 39.59
CA THR A 310 77.33 45.80 40.79
C THR A 310 78.43 46.82 40.47
N GLY A 311 78.76 47.02 39.19
CA GLY A 311 79.87 47.85 38.72
C GLY A 311 81.23 47.12 38.74
N PRO A 312 82.29 47.76 38.20
CA PRO A 312 83.49 47.05 37.80
C PRO A 312 84.34 46.53 38.97
N GLY A 313 84.70 45.25 38.91
CA GLY A 313 85.56 44.55 39.86
C GLY A 313 87.00 44.41 39.34
N PRO A 314 88.00 44.19 40.21
CA PRO A 314 89.42 44.15 39.82
C PRO A 314 89.76 42.95 38.92
N THR A 315 90.35 43.23 37.76
CA THR A 315 90.87 42.29 36.74
C THR A 315 92.11 41.52 37.24
N PRO A 316 92.38 40.29 36.76
CA PRO A 316 93.36 40.17 35.67
C PRO A 316 93.09 39.09 34.59
N SER A 317 93.43 39.46 33.34
CA SER A 317 94.12 38.69 32.28
C SER A 317 93.39 37.68 31.37
N ALA A 318 92.98 38.17 30.19
CA ALA A 318 93.33 37.80 28.79
C ALA A 318 94.00 36.43 28.46
N PRO A 319 93.91 35.83 27.22
CA PRO A 319 93.70 36.52 25.93
C PRO A 319 92.78 35.88 24.85
N SER A 320 92.45 36.77 23.88
CA SER A 320 92.08 36.69 22.46
C SER A 320 92.16 35.34 21.70
N THR A 321 91.38 35.06 20.64
CA THR A 321 91.53 35.69 19.30
C THR A 321 90.45 35.25 18.29
N SER A 322 89.85 36.21 17.56
CA SER A 322 89.45 36.26 16.12
C SER A 322 88.74 35.04 15.47
N THR A 323 87.69 35.17 14.64
CA THR A 323 87.65 35.88 13.34
C THR A 323 86.23 35.77 12.72
N GLN A 324 85.64 36.88 12.27
CA GLN A 324 84.64 36.98 11.18
C GLN A 324 85.44 37.01 9.84
N PRO A 325 84.97 36.65 8.61
CA PRO A 325 83.59 36.71 8.10
C PRO A 325 83.20 35.77 6.90
N THR A 326 82.03 36.05 6.31
CA THR A 326 81.59 35.89 4.89
C THR A 326 81.03 34.57 4.32
N ASP A 327 79.80 34.71 3.79
CA ASP A 327 79.19 34.21 2.54
C ASP A 327 79.01 32.71 2.26
N GLY A 328 77.80 32.35 1.81
CA GLY A 328 77.54 31.08 1.14
C GLY A 328 76.06 30.74 0.96
N ALA A 329 75.48 31.14 -0.17
CA ALA A 329 74.29 30.51 -0.74
C ALA A 329 74.60 29.05 -1.16
N THR A 330 73.60 28.15 -1.06
CA THR A 330 73.36 26.85 -1.77
C THR A 330 72.47 26.01 -0.85
N SER A 331 71.17 25.84 -1.08
CA SER A 331 70.51 24.93 -2.04
C SER A 331 70.87 23.44 -1.82
N ALA A 332 69.84 22.59 -1.91
CA ALA A 332 69.84 21.13 -1.98
C ALA A 332 70.04 20.32 -0.67
N ALA A 333 68.90 19.92 -0.11
CA ALA A 333 68.68 18.51 0.24
C ALA A 333 67.23 18.14 -0.11
N THR A 334 66.90 18.22 -1.41
CA THR A 334 65.80 17.43 -1.97
C THR A 334 66.27 15.99 -2.00
N THR A 335 66.04 15.26 -0.91
CA THR A 335 65.86 13.82 -1.02
C THR A 335 64.60 13.62 -1.87
N PRO A 336 64.63 12.85 -2.97
CA PRO A 336 63.41 12.55 -3.72
C PRO A 336 62.41 11.94 -2.73
N PRO A 337 61.13 12.39 -2.71
CA PRO A 337 60.15 11.74 -1.87
C PRO A 337 60.09 10.28 -2.30
N ALA A 338 60.17 9.37 -1.33
CA ALA A 338 59.86 7.98 -1.63
C ALA A 338 58.44 7.94 -2.19
N ASP A 339 58.26 7.35 -3.37
CA ASP A 339 56.95 7.21 -3.98
C ASP A 339 56.00 6.53 -2.98
N ALA A 340 54.88 7.17 -2.70
CA ALA A 340 53.79 6.62 -1.91
C ALA A 340 52.79 5.98 -2.87
N VAL A 341 52.31 4.78 -2.56
CA VAL A 341 51.33 4.09 -3.41
C VAL A 341 49.94 4.32 -2.83
N VAL A 342 48.99 4.76 -3.65
CA VAL A 342 47.58 4.87 -3.26
C VAL A 342 47.08 3.46 -2.90
N PRO A 343 46.59 3.19 -1.68
CA PRO A 343 46.13 1.87 -1.30
C PRO A 343 45.03 1.32 -2.22
N ASP A 344 45.06 0.02 -2.49
CA ASP A 344 44.00 -0.67 -3.23
C ASP A 344 42.76 -0.95 -2.36
N GLY A 345 41.62 -1.21 -3.00
CA GLY A 345 40.39 -1.63 -2.30
C GLY A 345 39.72 -0.55 -1.46
N LEU A 346 39.91 0.72 -1.83
CA LEU A 346 39.26 1.88 -1.21
C LEU A 346 37.80 2.04 -1.67
N VAL A 347 37.44 1.51 -2.84
CA VAL A 347 36.07 1.56 -3.38
C VAL A 347 35.12 0.73 -2.51
N GLY A 348 33.95 1.28 -2.21
CA GLY A 348 32.90 0.67 -1.38
C GLY A 348 33.13 0.80 0.12
N ARG A 349 34.26 1.38 0.56
CA ARG A 349 34.53 1.65 1.99
C ARG A 349 33.96 3.00 2.44
N PRO A 350 33.64 3.16 3.73
CA PRO A 350 33.26 4.46 4.30
C PRO A 350 34.34 5.52 4.07
N GLU A 351 33.95 6.75 3.73
CA GLU A 351 34.89 7.86 3.47
C GLU A 351 35.87 8.10 4.63
N ALA A 352 35.39 7.97 5.88
CA ALA A 352 36.21 8.15 7.08
C ALA A 352 37.37 7.12 7.16
N ASP A 353 37.09 5.86 6.82
CA ASP A 353 38.08 4.78 6.82
C ASP A 353 39.10 4.98 5.68
N VAL A 354 38.63 5.45 4.53
CA VAL A 354 39.49 5.76 3.36
C VAL A 354 40.42 6.94 3.68
N ARG A 355 39.93 7.99 4.33
CA ARG A 355 40.75 9.12 4.79
C ARG A 355 41.88 8.66 5.72
N GLN A 356 41.56 7.81 6.70
CA GLN A 356 42.56 7.26 7.61
C GLN A 356 43.59 6.37 6.87
N ALA A 357 43.14 5.57 5.91
CA ALA A 357 44.02 4.73 5.09
C ALA A 357 45.00 5.57 4.27
N LEU A 358 44.53 6.67 3.65
CA LEU A 358 45.36 7.59 2.87
C LEU A 358 46.37 8.33 3.76
N GLU A 359 45.95 8.84 4.93
CA GLU A 359 46.86 9.47 5.89
C GLU A 359 47.96 8.50 6.37
N SER A 360 47.59 7.24 6.63
CA SER A 360 48.55 6.20 7.04
C SER A 360 49.55 5.83 5.94
N ALA A 361 49.18 6.04 4.67
CA ALA A 361 50.04 5.85 3.52
C ALA A 361 50.92 7.08 3.20
N GLY A 362 50.83 8.15 3.99
CA GLY A 362 51.58 9.39 3.77
C GLY A 362 51.04 10.21 2.60
N LEU A 363 49.74 10.10 2.31
CA LEU A 363 49.00 10.87 1.30
C LEU A 363 48.05 11.85 1.98
N VAL A 364 47.66 12.91 1.27
CA VAL A 364 46.71 13.92 1.75
C VAL A 364 45.38 13.72 1.04
N VAL A 365 44.26 13.83 1.75
CA VAL A 365 42.95 13.85 1.11
C VAL A 365 42.74 15.21 0.45
N GLY A 366 42.53 15.20 -0.86
CA GLY A 366 42.26 16.40 -1.66
C GLY A 366 40.80 16.82 -1.62
N SER A 367 40.26 17.24 -2.75
CA SER A 367 38.84 17.59 -2.89
C SER A 367 37.93 16.36 -2.90
N THR A 368 36.71 16.48 -2.38
CA THR A 368 35.67 15.45 -2.48
C THR A 368 34.64 15.85 -3.54
N ARG A 369 34.31 14.92 -4.45
CA ARG A 369 33.25 15.05 -5.44
C ARG A 369 32.14 14.04 -5.11
N SER A 370 30.89 14.43 -5.28
CA SER A 370 29.76 13.52 -5.09
C SER A 370 29.23 12.99 -6.43
N GLU A 371 28.78 11.74 -6.46
CA GLU A 371 28.21 11.07 -7.63
C GLU A 371 27.06 10.13 -7.23
N ASN A 372 26.09 9.93 -8.13
CA ASN A 372 24.99 8.99 -7.95
C ASN A 372 25.47 7.55 -8.21
N SER A 373 24.94 6.59 -7.46
CA SER A 373 25.27 5.16 -7.63
C SER A 373 24.05 4.32 -7.27
N SER A 374 23.81 3.21 -7.96
CA SER A 374 22.76 2.23 -7.60
C SER A 374 23.23 1.16 -6.63
N SER A 375 24.52 1.12 -6.29
CA SER A 375 25.13 -0.01 -5.58
C SER A 375 26.02 0.39 -4.41
N VAL A 376 26.62 1.57 -4.45
CA VAL A 376 27.49 2.07 -3.37
C VAL A 376 26.65 2.88 -2.37
N PRO A 377 26.61 2.49 -1.08
CA PRO A 377 25.85 3.21 -0.06
C PRO A 377 26.26 4.68 0.05
N GLN A 378 25.38 5.52 0.59
CA GLN A 378 25.70 6.93 0.89
C GLN A 378 26.98 7.04 1.74
N ASP A 379 27.80 8.06 1.47
CA ASP A 379 29.05 8.38 2.20
C ASP A 379 30.16 7.32 2.04
N HIS A 380 30.02 6.42 1.07
CA HIS A 380 31.07 5.47 0.67
C HIS A 380 31.74 5.90 -0.63
N VAL A 381 33.03 5.59 -0.76
CA VAL A 381 33.84 5.99 -1.91
C VAL A 381 33.50 5.14 -3.13
N THR A 382 33.09 5.76 -4.24
CA THR A 382 32.84 5.10 -5.53
C THR A 382 34.13 5.00 -6.35
N ALA A 383 35.00 6.00 -6.27
CA ALA A 383 36.29 6.04 -6.96
C ALA A 383 37.28 7.00 -6.28
N THR A 384 38.55 6.87 -6.62
CA THR A 384 39.64 7.76 -6.18
C THR A 384 40.43 8.22 -7.38
N GLU A 385 40.92 9.46 -7.36
CA GLU A 385 41.77 9.99 -8.41
C GLU A 385 43.01 10.68 -7.79
N PRO A 386 44.24 10.17 -8.03
CA PRO A 386 44.60 8.99 -8.83
C PRO A 386 44.01 7.66 -8.30
N ALA A 387 43.78 6.69 -9.21
CA ALA A 387 43.18 5.40 -8.85
C ALA A 387 44.08 4.57 -7.92
N GLY A 388 43.47 3.68 -7.12
CA GLY A 388 44.18 2.72 -6.27
C GLY A 388 45.28 1.97 -7.02
N GLY A 389 46.43 1.79 -6.35
CA GLY A 389 47.62 1.17 -6.90
C GLY A 389 48.54 2.13 -7.67
N SER A 390 48.15 3.39 -7.87
CA SER A 390 49.00 4.40 -8.51
C SER A 390 50.14 4.83 -7.58
N ALA A 391 51.36 4.90 -8.11
CA ALA A 391 52.50 5.51 -7.44
C ALA A 391 52.45 7.03 -7.61
N VAL A 392 52.43 7.75 -6.50
CA VAL A 392 52.39 9.23 -6.44
C VAL A 392 53.47 9.73 -5.50
N GLU A 393 53.84 11.01 -5.61
CA GLU A 393 54.79 11.60 -4.67
C GLU A 393 54.19 11.60 -3.26
N SER A 394 54.99 11.28 -2.23
CA SER A 394 54.52 11.36 -0.84
C SER A 394 54.02 12.78 -0.52
N GLY A 395 52.84 12.87 0.10
CA GLY A 395 52.12 14.12 0.34
C GLY A 395 51.21 14.58 -0.80
N SER A 396 51.10 13.82 -1.91
CA SER A 396 50.15 14.11 -2.98
C SER A 396 48.70 14.07 -2.50
N GLU A 397 47.86 14.92 -3.11
CA GLU A 397 46.43 14.97 -2.86
C GLU A 397 45.69 13.89 -3.66
N VAL A 398 44.82 13.11 -2.99
CA VAL A 398 43.91 12.15 -3.64
C VAL A 398 42.48 12.67 -3.56
N GLN A 399 41.85 12.89 -4.71
CA GLN A 399 40.43 13.25 -4.80
C GLN A 399 39.56 12.03 -4.52
N LEU A 400 38.54 12.21 -3.68
CA LEU A 400 37.55 11.17 -3.36
C LEU A 400 36.27 11.43 -4.15
N ILE A 401 35.75 10.41 -4.81
CA ILE A 401 34.42 10.43 -5.41
C ILE A 401 33.52 9.60 -4.51
N VAL A 402 32.47 10.21 -3.95
CA VAL A 402 31.64 9.65 -2.87
C VAL A 402 30.19 9.53 -3.35
N SER A 403 29.55 8.42 -3.02
CA SER A 403 28.16 8.17 -3.36
C SER A 403 27.21 9.10 -2.61
N THR A 404 26.26 9.69 -3.33
CA THR A 404 25.14 10.49 -2.76
C THR A 404 24.04 9.63 -2.16
N GLY A 405 24.08 8.30 -2.32
CA GLY A 405 22.98 7.40 -1.94
C GLY A 405 21.75 7.50 -2.86
N GLN A 406 21.89 8.17 -4.01
CA GLN A 406 20.80 8.43 -4.95
C GLN A 406 21.05 7.80 -6.31
N VAL A 407 19.97 7.62 -7.05
CA VAL A 407 19.88 7.03 -8.39
C VAL A 407 19.07 7.98 -9.28
N THR A 408 19.46 8.10 -10.54
CA THR A 408 18.70 8.88 -11.52
C THR A 408 17.51 8.08 -12.05
N VAL A 409 16.32 8.65 -11.95
CA VAL A 409 15.07 8.00 -12.39
C VAL A 409 14.99 8.04 -13.93
N PRO A 410 14.76 6.90 -14.60
CA PRO A 410 14.60 6.85 -16.07
C PRO A 410 13.27 7.45 -16.53
N GLN A 411 13.12 7.63 -17.85
CA GLN A 411 11.84 7.99 -18.47
C GLN A 411 10.96 6.73 -18.58
N LEU A 412 9.83 6.73 -17.87
CA LEU A 412 8.90 5.61 -17.81
C LEU A 412 7.55 5.94 -18.44
N GLU A 413 7.16 7.23 -18.46
CA GLU A 413 5.94 7.68 -19.14
C GLU A 413 5.97 7.31 -20.63
N GLY A 414 4.83 6.79 -21.11
CA GLY A 414 4.66 6.34 -22.47
C GLY A 414 5.19 4.93 -22.75
N LEU A 415 5.89 4.29 -21.81
CA LEU A 415 6.27 2.88 -21.93
C LEU A 415 5.10 1.96 -21.53
N SER A 416 5.14 0.71 -22.00
CA SER A 416 4.30 -0.35 -21.43
C SER A 416 4.75 -0.67 -20.00
N LEU A 417 3.83 -1.16 -19.15
CA LEU A 417 4.14 -1.51 -17.77
C LEU A 417 5.36 -2.45 -17.65
N ASP A 418 5.44 -3.48 -18.48
CA ASP A 418 6.57 -4.42 -18.47
C ASP A 418 7.91 -3.75 -18.81
N GLN A 419 7.90 -2.84 -19.79
CA GLN A 419 9.11 -2.08 -20.16
C GLN A 419 9.52 -1.10 -19.06
N ALA A 420 8.55 -0.47 -18.40
CA ALA A 420 8.81 0.44 -17.30
C ALA A 420 9.38 -0.29 -16.08
N ILE A 421 8.83 -1.45 -15.72
CA ILE A 421 9.35 -2.30 -14.65
C ILE A 421 10.79 -2.74 -14.97
N ALA A 422 11.04 -3.22 -16.19
CA ALA A 422 12.38 -3.62 -16.60
C ALA A 422 13.40 -2.46 -16.53
N ALA A 423 12.98 -1.23 -16.82
CA ALA A 423 13.84 -0.05 -16.73
C ALA A 423 14.16 0.34 -15.27
N LEU A 424 13.22 0.17 -14.34
CA LEU A 424 13.43 0.41 -12.91
C LEU A 424 14.33 -0.64 -12.24
N GLU A 425 14.21 -1.90 -12.67
CA GLU A 425 14.96 -3.04 -12.10
C GLU A 425 16.36 -3.20 -12.69
N ALA A 426 16.71 -2.42 -13.73
CA ALA A 426 18.04 -2.45 -14.34
C ALA A 426 19.15 -2.22 -13.30
N ASP A 427 20.31 -2.86 -13.49
CA ASP A 427 21.45 -2.81 -12.54
C ASP A 427 21.94 -1.38 -12.21
N GLU A 428 21.77 -0.46 -13.15
CA GLU A 428 22.13 0.95 -13.02
C GLU A 428 21.11 1.77 -12.21
N VAL A 429 19.90 1.22 -11.98
CA VAL A 429 18.77 1.92 -11.35
C VAL A 429 18.37 1.25 -10.03
N ARG A 430 18.00 -0.03 -10.03
CA ARG A 430 17.64 -0.83 -8.84
C ARG A 430 16.61 -0.14 -7.93
N LEU A 431 15.56 0.40 -8.53
CA LEU A 431 14.43 1.01 -7.82
C LEU A 431 13.27 0.01 -7.74
N SER A 432 12.47 0.11 -6.68
CA SER A 432 11.24 -0.69 -6.53
C SER A 432 10.09 0.02 -7.25
N HIS A 433 8.99 -0.69 -7.53
CA HIS A 433 7.82 -0.13 -8.20
C HIS A 433 6.51 -0.44 -7.45
N GLU A 434 5.53 0.44 -7.60
CA GLU A 434 4.14 0.26 -7.17
C GLU A 434 3.23 0.76 -8.29
N VAL A 435 2.10 0.09 -8.54
CA VAL A 435 1.23 0.38 -9.69
C VAL A 435 -0.12 0.92 -9.21
N GLU A 436 -0.52 2.08 -9.74
CA GLU A 436 -1.83 2.69 -9.52
C GLU A 436 -2.62 2.78 -10.84
N PRO A 437 -3.79 2.11 -10.95
CA PRO A 437 -4.59 2.17 -12.17
C PRO A 437 -5.36 3.51 -12.30
N THR A 438 -5.52 4.00 -13.53
CA THR A 438 -6.33 5.19 -13.86
C THR A 438 -7.09 5.03 -15.17
N THR A 439 -8.28 5.62 -15.27
CA THR A 439 -9.03 5.68 -16.54
C THR A 439 -8.70 6.99 -17.26
N GLN A 440 -7.97 6.93 -18.37
CA GLN A 440 -7.64 8.11 -19.19
C GLN A 440 -8.01 7.89 -20.66
N ALA A 441 -8.83 8.80 -21.19
CA ALA A 441 -9.23 8.76 -22.60
C ALA A 441 -8.03 9.05 -23.53
N GLY A 442 -7.90 8.25 -24.60
CA GLY A 442 -6.88 8.44 -25.63
C GLY A 442 -5.50 7.85 -25.32
N VAL A 443 -5.36 7.09 -24.24
CA VAL A 443 -4.15 6.31 -23.92
C VAL A 443 -4.45 4.81 -24.07
N GLU A 444 -3.50 4.03 -24.58
CA GLU A 444 -3.67 2.59 -24.70
C GLU A 444 -3.65 1.93 -23.29
N PRO A 445 -4.59 1.02 -22.99
CA PRO A 445 -4.58 0.29 -21.72
C PRO A 445 -3.25 -0.45 -21.49
N GLY A 446 -2.71 -0.38 -20.27
CA GLY A 446 -1.43 -0.96 -19.88
C GLY A 446 -0.21 -0.05 -20.10
N GLN A 447 -0.41 1.18 -20.58
CA GLN A 447 0.65 2.19 -20.74
C GLN A 447 0.80 3.05 -19.49
N VAL A 448 2.05 3.37 -19.12
CA VAL A 448 2.36 4.30 -18.02
C VAL A 448 2.03 5.73 -18.46
N VAL A 449 1.15 6.38 -17.70
CA VAL A 449 0.68 7.75 -17.93
C VAL A 449 1.47 8.76 -17.13
N ASP A 450 1.89 8.38 -15.93
CA ASP A 450 2.58 9.25 -14.98
C ASP A 450 3.53 8.44 -14.08
N GLN A 451 4.57 9.09 -13.57
CA GLN A 451 5.52 8.51 -12.62
C GLN A 451 5.71 9.46 -11.43
N SER A 452 5.77 8.94 -10.21
CA SER A 452 5.82 9.78 -8.98
C SER A 452 7.04 10.69 -8.86
N VAL A 453 8.13 10.37 -9.58
CA VAL A 453 9.35 11.17 -9.66
C VAL A 453 9.68 11.36 -11.12
N ASP A 454 9.74 12.61 -11.60
CA ASP A 454 9.99 12.92 -13.01
C ASP A 454 11.31 12.32 -13.54
N ALA A 455 11.33 12.00 -14.82
CA ALA A 455 12.52 11.48 -15.49
C ALA A 455 13.73 12.43 -15.35
N GLY A 456 14.90 11.85 -15.07
CA GLY A 456 16.15 12.58 -14.84
C GLY A 456 16.30 13.17 -13.43
N GLN A 457 15.27 13.13 -12.58
CA GLN A 457 15.40 13.46 -11.17
C GLN A 457 16.12 12.36 -10.39
N SER A 458 16.57 12.69 -9.18
CA SER A 458 17.26 11.74 -8.30
C SER A 458 16.31 11.19 -7.24
N ALA A 459 16.32 9.88 -7.05
CA ALA A 459 15.58 9.16 -6.02
C ALA A 459 16.54 8.37 -5.11
N PRO A 460 16.21 8.13 -3.83
CA PRO A 460 17.03 7.29 -2.96
C PRO A 460 17.17 5.87 -3.50
N GLN A 461 18.34 5.26 -3.32
CA GLN A 461 18.54 3.85 -3.68
C GLN A 461 17.47 2.94 -3.07
N GLY A 462 16.90 2.04 -3.87
CA GLY A 462 15.88 1.09 -3.43
C GLY A 462 14.52 1.69 -3.09
N SER A 463 14.29 2.99 -3.28
CA SER A 463 12.97 3.60 -3.07
C SER A 463 11.95 3.09 -4.09
N THR A 464 10.67 3.19 -3.74
CA THR A 464 9.56 2.82 -4.61
C THR A 464 9.12 3.99 -5.49
N ILE A 465 9.06 3.78 -6.79
CA ILE A 465 8.44 4.69 -7.76
C ILE A 465 7.02 4.22 -8.05
N THR A 466 6.04 5.11 -7.87
CA THR A 466 4.64 4.82 -8.17
C THR A 466 4.39 5.10 -9.65
N LEU A 467 3.88 4.11 -10.38
CA LEU A 467 3.53 4.18 -11.79
C LEU A 467 2.02 4.28 -11.93
N THR A 468 1.54 5.37 -12.52
CA THR A 468 0.12 5.50 -12.86
C THR A 468 -0.12 4.90 -14.23
N VAL A 469 -0.94 3.85 -14.32
CA VAL A 469 -1.13 3.05 -15.54
C VAL A 469 -2.54 3.21 -16.07
N ALA A 470 -2.69 3.43 -17.37
CA ALA A 470 -4.00 3.51 -18.02
C ALA A 470 -4.70 2.14 -17.99
N GLU A 471 -5.93 2.09 -17.51
CA GLU A 471 -6.80 0.91 -17.56
C GLU A 471 -7.93 1.14 -18.57
N ALA A 472 -8.44 0.04 -19.14
CA ALA A 472 -9.56 0.10 -20.07
C ALA A 472 -10.80 0.66 -19.35
N PRO A 473 -11.52 1.63 -19.95
CA PRO A 473 -12.78 2.10 -19.39
C PRO A 473 -13.77 0.92 -19.33
N ILE A 474 -14.42 0.78 -18.17
CA ILE A 474 -15.39 -0.30 -17.92
C ILE A 474 -16.51 -0.20 -18.97
N PRO A 475 -16.72 -1.24 -19.81
CA PRO A 475 -17.78 -1.21 -20.82
C PRO A 475 -19.15 -1.15 -20.12
N GLY A 476 -19.88 -0.04 -20.27
CA GLY A 476 -21.28 0.04 -19.82
C GLY A 476 -21.70 1.32 -19.08
N LEU A 477 -20.80 2.24 -18.77
CA LEU A 477 -21.16 3.59 -18.35
C LEU A 477 -21.01 4.54 -19.55
N PRO A 478 -22.10 5.10 -20.09
CA PRO A 478 -21.99 6.14 -21.10
C PRO A 478 -21.36 7.38 -20.46
N ASP A 479 -20.11 7.68 -20.86
CA ASP A 479 -19.48 8.97 -20.64
C ASP A 479 -20.31 10.03 -21.36
N GLU A 480 -21.05 10.81 -20.58
CA GLU A 480 -21.92 11.91 -21.03
C GLU A 480 -23.17 11.45 -21.80
N ILE A 481 -24.35 11.64 -21.19
CA ILE A 481 -25.60 11.77 -21.95
C ILE A 481 -25.58 13.18 -22.54
N PRO A 482 -25.37 13.40 -23.85
CA PRO A 482 -25.68 14.69 -24.43
C PRO A 482 -27.19 14.90 -24.31
N LEU A 483 -27.61 15.90 -23.51
CA LEU A 483 -28.95 16.47 -23.59
C LEU A 483 -29.11 17.11 -24.97
N SER A 484 -29.53 16.33 -25.95
CA SER A 484 -29.99 16.82 -27.24
C SER A 484 -31.05 15.89 -27.79
N ALA A 485 -32.29 16.39 -27.70
CA ALA A 485 -33.52 16.14 -28.47
C ALA A 485 -33.81 14.72 -29.05
N PRO A 486 -35.06 14.25 -29.01
CA PRO A 486 -35.43 12.96 -29.58
C PRO A 486 -35.30 13.00 -31.11
N PRO A 487 -34.71 11.98 -31.76
CA PRO A 487 -34.92 11.80 -33.19
C PRO A 487 -36.27 11.13 -33.42
N ASP A 488 -37.12 11.78 -34.22
CA ASP A 488 -38.27 11.19 -34.88
C ASP A 488 -37.84 10.02 -35.78
N ASP A 489 -38.67 8.96 -35.78
CA ASP A 489 -38.83 7.91 -36.80
C ASP A 489 -37.59 7.49 -37.64
N VAL A 490 -36.95 6.39 -37.22
CA VAL A 490 -36.23 5.51 -38.17
C VAL A 490 -36.49 4.04 -37.80
N PRO A 491 -37.11 3.22 -38.68
CA PRO A 491 -37.17 1.78 -38.48
C PRO A 491 -35.81 1.18 -38.85
N VAL A 492 -35.11 0.62 -37.86
CA VAL A 492 -33.86 -0.11 -38.06
C VAL A 492 -34.17 -1.58 -38.36
N GLU A 493 -34.05 -1.98 -39.62
CA GLU A 493 -33.91 -3.38 -40.02
C GLU A 493 -32.50 -3.88 -39.67
N TRP A 494 -32.41 -5.00 -38.96
CA TRP A 494 -31.13 -5.68 -38.70
C TRP A 494 -30.76 -6.57 -39.89
N PRO A 495 -29.57 -6.42 -40.51
CA PRO A 495 -29.05 -7.46 -41.37
C PRO A 495 -28.45 -8.57 -40.50
N ALA A 496 -29.05 -9.76 -40.57
CA ALA A 496 -28.39 -11.00 -40.18
C ALA A 496 -27.31 -11.33 -41.22
N GLU A 497 -26.03 -11.29 -40.80
CA GLU A 497 -24.88 -12.04 -41.33
C GLU A 497 -23.60 -11.22 -41.09
N GLN A 498 -22.74 -11.71 -40.19
CA GLN A 498 -21.28 -11.85 -40.34
C GLN A 498 -20.56 -11.74 -38.99
N ALA A 499 -20.24 -12.90 -38.39
CA ALA A 499 -19.03 -13.12 -37.60
C ALA A 499 -18.76 -14.63 -37.51
N THR A 500 -18.28 -15.24 -38.60
CA THR A 500 -17.63 -16.55 -38.55
C THR A 500 -16.13 -16.34 -38.36
N GLY A 501 -15.63 -16.61 -37.16
CA GLY A 501 -14.21 -16.74 -36.84
C GLY A 501 -14.06 -17.34 -35.43
N PRO A 502 -13.15 -18.30 -35.20
CA PRO A 502 -12.98 -18.88 -33.88
C PRO A 502 -12.24 -17.88 -32.97
N PHE A 503 -12.91 -17.45 -31.89
CA PHE A 503 -12.26 -16.73 -30.80
C PHE A 503 -11.83 -17.75 -29.75
N GLU A 504 -10.59 -17.63 -29.28
CA GLU A 504 -10.01 -18.47 -28.24
C GLU A 504 -10.20 -17.76 -26.89
N VAL A 505 -10.94 -18.36 -25.96
CA VAL A 505 -11.12 -17.84 -24.59
C VAL A 505 -9.98 -18.39 -23.73
N THR A 506 -9.03 -17.54 -23.35
CA THR A 506 -7.76 -17.96 -22.74
C THR A 506 -7.76 -18.02 -21.21
N SER A 507 -8.89 -17.85 -20.52
CA SER A 507 -9.01 -18.19 -19.08
C SER A 507 -10.44 -18.03 -18.54
N MET A 508 -10.94 -19.05 -17.85
CA MET A 508 -11.95 -18.92 -16.79
C MET A 508 -11.38 -19.62 -15.56
N VAL A 509 -11.22 -18.89 -14.45
CA VAL A 509 -10.64 -19.44 -13.21
C VAL A 509 -11.76 -19.71 -12.21
N PRO A 510 -12.13 -20.98 -11.94
CA PRO A 510 -12.82 -21.33 -10.72
C PRO A 510 -11.81 -21.61 -9.60
N VAL A 511 -11.97 -20.91 -8.48
CA VAL A 511 -11.17 -21.14 -7.26
C VAL A 511 -11.88 -22.23 -6.43
N VAL A 512 -11.21 -23.37 -6.20
CA VAL A 512 -11.66 -24.41 -5.26
C VAL A 512 -10.55 -24.63 -4.24
N THR A 513 -10.92 -24.57 -2.97
CA THR A 513 -10.05 -24.82 -1.80
C THR A 513 -9.91 -26.32 -1.50
N PRO A 514 -8.77 -26.78 -0.92
CA PRO A 514 -8.41 -28.20 -0.87
C PRO A 514 -9.07 -28.97 0.30
N GLY A 515 -9.57 -30.17 0.00
CA GLY A 515 -9.98 -31.18 0.97
C GLY A 515 -10.83 -32.28 0.33
N ASP A 516 -10.33 -33.52 0.39
CA ASP A 516 -10.92 -34.81 -0.03
C ASP A 516 -10.78 -35.21 -1.52
N GLU A 517 -10.09 -36.34 -1.71
CA GLU A 517 -9.86 -37.00 -3.00
C GLU A 517 -11.16 -37.65 -3.49
N GLY A 518 -11.62 -37.29 -4.70
CA GLY A 518 -12.85 -37.83 -5.29
C GLY A 518 -12.74 -38.08 -6.79
N THR A 519 -13.13 -39.27 -7.22
CA THR A 519 -13.13 -39.72 -8.61
C THR A 519 -14.23 -39.05 -9.42
N LEU A 520 -13.89 -38.60 -10.64
CA LEU A 520 -14.82 -37.96 -11.59
C LEU A 520 -15.65 -39.01 -12.33
N THR A 521 -16.97 -39.02 -12.17
CA THR A 521 -17.88 -39.84 -13.00
C THR A 521 -18.79 -38.93 -13.81
N VAL A 522 -18.79 -39.11 -15.14
CA VAL A 522 -19.61 -38.34 -16.08
C VAL A 522 -20.78 -39.20 -16.52
N GLU A 523 -22.02 -38.80 -16.17
CA GLU A 523 -23.23 -39.43 -16.68
C GLU A 523 -23.87 -38.53 -17.75
N LEU A 524 -24.14 -39.09 -18.92
CA LEU A 524 -24.80 -38.43 -20.03
C LEU A 524 -26.31 -38.68 -19.95
N VAL A 525 -27.11 -37.62 -19.87
CA VAL A 525 -28.58 -37.70 -19.93
C VAL A 525 -29.06 -37.11 -21.26
N ASP A 526 -29.67 -37.96 -22.11
CA ASP A 526 -30.39 -37.58 -23.33
C ASP A 526 -31.87 -37.31 -23.00
N PRO A 527 -32.55 -36.28 -23.58
CA PRO A 527 -33.78 -35.72 -23.02
C PRO A 527 -35.06 -36.44 -23.48
N THR A 528 -35.04 -37.76 -23.70
CA THR A 528 -36.25 -38.53 -24.03
C THR A 528 -36.37 -39.85 -23.26
N GLY A 529 -36.66 -39.71 -21.95
CA GLY A 529 -37.20 -40.70 -21.02
C GLY A 529 -37.17 -42.21 -21.36
N GLY A 530 -36.28 -42.94 -20.68
CA GLY A 530 -36.37 -44.39 -20.41
C GLY A 530 -35.03 -44.95 -19.88
N PRO A 531 -35.00 -45.82 -18.83
CA PRO A 531 -33.74 -46.31 -18.28
C PRO A 531 -33.12 -47.38 -19.21
N SER A 532 -31.91 -47.13 -19.66
CA SER A 532 -31.07 -48.14 -20.31
C SER A 532 -29.73 -48.17 -19.59
N GLU A 533 -29.52 -49.18 -18.72
CA GLU A 533 -28.19 -49.50 -18.21
C GLU A 533 -27.29 -49.88 -19.40
N VAL A 534 -26.23 -49.11 -19.60
CA VAL A 534 -25.08 -49.54 -20.41
C VAL A 534 -23.90 -49.67 -19.46
N LEU A 535 -23.63 -50.90 -19.00
CA LEU A 535 -22.36 -51.23 -18.35
C LEU A 535 -21.24 -51.13 -19.39
N ILE A 536 -20.30 -50.22 -19.19
CA ILE A 536 -18.99 -50.27 -19.84
C ILE A 536 -18.00 -50.85 -18.83
N ASP A 537 -17.38 -51.96 -19.22
CA ASP A 537 -16.47 -52.77 -18.42
C ASP A 537 -15.14 -52.03 -18.15
N GLU A 538 -14.50 -52.34 -17.02
CA GLU A 538 -13.33 -51.70 -16.39
C GLU A 538 -12.09 -51.65 -17.33
N ALA A 539 -12.10 -52.44 -18.40
CA ALA A 539 -11.02 -52.52 -19.39
C ALA A 539 -10.98 -51.38 -20.42
N GLN A 540 -12.00 -50.52 -20.52
CA GLN A 540 -11.99 -49.37 -21.45
C GLN A 540 -11.48 -48.05 -20.81
N LEU A 541 -11.30 -48.01 -19.48
CA LEU A 541 -10.85 -46.83 -18.73
C LEU A 541 -9.33 -46.61 -18.77
N THR A 542 -8.54 -47.63 -19.13
CA THR A 542 -7.07 -47.59 -19.03
C THR A 542 -6.38 -46.91 -20.23
N ASP A 543 -7.10 -46.59 -21.32
CA ASP A 543 -6.53 -45.91 -22.50
C ASP A 543 -6.60 -44.37 -22.40
N LEU A 544 -7.23 -43.82 -21.36
CA LEU A 544 -7.40 -42.36 -21.21
C LEU A 544 -6.40 -41.70 -20.26
N PHE A 545 -5.68 -42.48 -19.44
CA PHE A 545 -4.69 -41.97 -18.47
C PHE A 545 -3.55 -42.96 -18.20
N PRO A 546 -2.36 -42.81 -18.81
CA PRO A 546 -1.15 -43.43 -18.30
C PRO A 546 -0.53 -42.56 -17.20
N VAL A 547 -0.42 -43.12 -16.00
CA VAL A 547 0.32 -42.59 -14.85
C VAL A 547 1.82 -42.85 -15.06
N ALA A 548 2.63 -41.79 -15.04
CA ALA A 548 4.09 -41.79 -14.88
C ALA A 548 4.49 -40.33 -14.56
N ASP A 549 5.43 -39.97 -13.70
CA ASP A 549 6.33 -40.68 -12.77
C ASP A 549 6.98 -39.53 -11.98
N LEU A 550 6.88 -39.47 -10.64
CA LEU A 550 7.81 -38.69 -9.81
C LEU A 550 7.91 -39.35 -8.43
N VAL A 551 8.62 -40.48 -8.38
CA VAL A 551 9.35 -40.90 -7.19
C VAL A 551 10.81 -40.60 -7.44
N SER A 552 11.41 -39.78 -6.58
CA SER A 552 12.85 -39.87 -6.29
C SER A 552 13.00 -40.12 -4.80
N GLU A 553 13.44 -41.33 -4.48
CA GLU A 553 13.92 -41.76 -3.18
C GLU A 553 15.16 -40.95 -2.79
N ASP A 554 15.21 -40.39 -1.57
CA ASP A 554 16.18 -40.76 -0.52
C ASP A 554 16.15 -39.76 0.64
N SER A 555 16.42 -40.26 1.84
CA SER A 555 16.67 -39.62 3.13
C SER A 555 15.48 -39.44 4.10
N GLY A 556 15.47 -40.33 5.10
CA GLY A 556 14.48 -40.40 6.18
C GLY A 556 14.64 -39.33 7.27
N ALA A 557 13.51 -38.83 7.74
CA ALA A 557 13.33 -38.27 9.08
C ALA A 557 11.83 -38.29 9.46
N THR A 558 11.59 -38.47 10.76
CA THR A 558 10.32 -38.58 11.53
C THR A 558 9.23 -37.54 11.23
N PRO A 559 7.95 -37.80 11.61
CA PRO A 559 6.80 -37.00 11.21
C PRO A 559 6.70 -35.71 12.04
N GLY A 560 6.57 -34.58 11.35
CA GLY A 560 6.32 -33.28 11.97
C GLY A 560 6.78 -32.14 11.07
N ALA A 561 5.93 -31.75 10.12
CA ALA A 561 5.98 -30.43 9.47
C ALA A 561 4.65 -30.18 8.76
N GLU A 562 4.04 -29.04 9.07
CA GLU A 562 2.87 -28.47 8.39
C GLU A 562 3.15 -28.28 6.89
N ALA A 563 2.22 -28.73 6.06
CA ALA A 563 2.22 -28.40 4.63
C ALA A 563 1.50 -27.05 4.44
N THR A 564 2.30 -26.01 4.25
CA THR A 564 1.93 -24.78 3.55
C THR A 564 1.79 -25.06 2.05
N GLY A 565 0.75 -24.56 1.37
CA GLY A 565 0.86 -24.21 -0.05
C GLY A 565 -0.22 -24.69 -1.04
N GLU A 566 -0.74 -23.70 -1.78
CA GLU A 566 -1.23 -23.67 -3.17
C GLU A 566 -2.50 -24.42 -3.61
N ALA A 567 -3.39 -23.67 -4.28
CA ALA A 567 -4.56 -24.16 -5.00
C ALA A 567 -4.15 -24.83 -6.32
N GLY A 568 -4.53 -26.10 -6.52
CA GLY A 568 -4.26 -26.84 -7.75
C GLY A 568 -5.33 -26.63 -8.82
N PHE A 569 -4.91 -26.59 -10.10
CA PHE A 569 -5.79 -26.53 -11.27
C PHE A 569 -6.14 -27.94 -11.77
N ILE A 570 -7.41 -28.19 -12.09
CA ILE A 570 -7.86 -29.42 -12.76
C ILE A 570 -8.02 -29.13 -14.26
N PRO A 571 -7.15 -29.66 -15.15
CA PRO A 571 -7.29 -29.44 -16.57
C PRO A 571 -8.44 -30.28 -17.16
N ILE A 572 -9.48 -29.62 -17.65
CA ILE A 572 -10.55 -30.25 -18.42
C ILE A 572 -10.09 -30.31 -19.88
N ARG A 573 -10.24 -31.45 -20.57
CA ARG A 573 -9.93 -31.52 -22.01
C ARG A 573 -10.87 -30.59 -22.79
N PRO A 574 -10.40 -29.91 -23.84
CA PRO A 574 -11.23 -29.04 -24.65
C PRO A 574 -12.36 -29.85 -25.30
N VAL A 575 -13.60 -29.49 -24.98
CA VAL A 575 -14.80 -30.05 -25.59
C VAL A 575 -15.23 -29.10 -26.71
N ARG A 576 -15.46 -29.64 -27.91
CA ARG A 576 -15.98 -28.85 -29.04
C ARG A 576 -17.50 -28.79 -28.88
N MET A 577 -18.05 -27.60 -28.66
CA MET A 577 -19.48 -27.35 -28.52
C MET A 577 -20.01 -26.50 -29.68
N GLU A 578 -21.26 -26.70 -30.07
CA GLU A 578 -21.96 -25.84 -31.04
C GLU A 578 -22.75 -24.72 -30.32
N VAL A 579 -22.98 -23.59 -31.02
CA VAL A 579 -23.70 -22.42 -30.48
C VAL A 579 -25.12 -22.84 -30.08
N GLY A 580 -25.48 -22.61 -28.81
CA GLY A 580 -26.76 -22.98 -28.20
C GLY A 580 -26.77 -24.30 -27.42
N GLU A 581 -25.66 -25.04 -27.33
CA GLU A 581 -25.55 -26.19 -26.42
C GLU A 581 -25.35 -25.75 -24.96
N LYS A 582 -25.96 -26.49 -24.03
CA LYS A 582 -25.83 -26.23 -22.59
C LYS A 582 -24.86 -27.23 -21.96
N LEU A 583 -23.82 -26.71 -21.32
CA LEU A 583 -22.88 -27.52 -20.55
C LEU A 583 -23.34 -27.53 -19.09
N ARG A 584 -23.56 -28.73 -18.55
CA ARG A 584 -23.81 -28.94 -17.12
C ARG A 584 -22.67 -29.73 -16.50
N ILE A 585 -21.95 -29.11 -15.58
CA ILE A 585 -20.93 -29.80 -14.78
C ILE A 585 -21.49 -29.97 -13.37
N THR A 586 -21.58 -31.21 -12.90
CA THR A 586 -22.04 -31.54 -11.55
C THR A 586 -20.92 -32.25 -10.81
N LEU A 587 -20.44 -31.65 -9.72
CA LEU A 587 -19.47 -32.24 -8.84
C LEU A 587 -20.20 -32.90 -7.67
N THR A 588 -19.95 -34.19 -7.43
CA THR A 588 -20.50 -34.92 -6.29
C THR A 588 -19.37 -35.57 -5.52
N CYS A 589 -19.34 -35.33 -4.20
CA CYS A 589 -18.38 -35.96 -3.30
C CYS A 589 -19.04 -37.19 -2.67
N ASP A 590 -18.39 -38.35 -2.75
CA ASP A 590 -18.83 -39.56 -2.06
C ASP A 590 -17.88 -39.83 -0.89
N SER A 591 -18.41 -39.98 0.33
CA SER A 591 -17.62 -40.45 1.48
C SER A 591 -18.40 -41.47 2.30
N PRO A 592 -17.84 -42.67 2.54
CA PRO A 592 -18.46 -43.71 3.35
C PRO A 592 -17.98 -43.65 4.82
N ALA A 593 -17.87 -42.46 5.42
CA ALA A 593 -17.49 -42.31 6.83
C ALA A 593 -18.55 -41.53 7.62
N ALA A 594 -19.13 -42.22 8.61
CA ALA A 594 -20.22 -41.74 9.44
C ALA A 594 -19.86 -40.47 10.22
N GLY A 595 -20.49 -39.34 9.89
CA GLY A 595 -20.52 -38.15 10.75
C GLY A 595 -20.34 -36.80 10.06
N THR A 596 -20.09 -36.74 8.76
CA THR A 596 -19.90 -35.47 8.04
C THR A 596 -21.10 -35.17 7.13
N VAL A 597 -21.75 -34.03 7.33
CA VAL A 597 -22.81 -33.54 6.44
C VAL A 597 -22.15 -32.87 5.25
N CYS A 598 -22.15 -33.53 4.10
CA CYS A 598 -21.80 -32.91 2.83
C CYS A 598 -23.00 -32.08 2.36
N SER A 599 -22.88 -30.76 2.35
CA SER A 599 -23.85 -29.87 1.72
C SER A 599 -23.24 -29.31 0.45
N GLU A 600 -23.99 -29.45 -0.64
CA GLU A 600 -23.82 -28.79 -1.95
C GLU A 600 -23.18 -29.65 -3.06
N SER A 601 -24.04 -30.08 -3.97
CA SER A 601 -23.71 -30.34 -5.36
C SER A 601 -23.60 -29.01 -6.10
N LEU A 602 -22.42 -28.66 -6.59
CA LEU A 602 -22.23 -27.49 -7.44
C LEU A 602 -22.66 -27.86 -8.87
N VAL A 603 -23.70 -27.17 -9.37
CA VAL A 603 -24.18 -27.29 -10.75
C VAL A 603 -23.79 -26.01 -11.48
N ILE A 604 -22.87 -26.13 -12.43
CA ILE A 604 -22.52 -25.02 -13.32
C ILE A 604 -23.27 -25.25 -14.62
N ASP A 605 -24.28 -24.42 -14.88
CA ASP A 605 -25.02 -24.38 -16.14
C ASP A 605 -24.51 -23.19 -16.97
N GLY A 606 -23.93 -23.47 -18.13
CA GLY A 606 -23.52 -22.47 -19.11
C GLY A 606 -24.17 -22.75 -20.46
N GLU A 607 -24.61 -21.69 -21.16
CA GLU A 607 -25.07 -21.75 -22.54
C GLU A 607 -23.99 -21.10 -23.41
N PHE A 608 -23.52 -21.82 -24.43
CA PHE A 608 -22.43 -21.35 -25.27
C PHE A 608 -23.00 -20.40 -26.35
N GLU A 609 -22.89 -19.09 -26.11
CA GLU A 609 -23.32 -18.01 -27.03
C GLU A 609 -22.30 -17.67 -28.12
#